data_AF-A0A7X8L3P1-F1
#
_entry.id   AF-A0A7X8L3P1-F1
#
_cell.length_a   1.000
_cell.length_b   1.000
_cell.length_c   1.000
_cell.angle_alpha   90.00
_cell.angle_beta   90.00
_cell.angle_gamma   90.00
#
_symmetry.space_group_name_H-M   'P 1'
#
loop_
_entity.id
_entity.type
_entity.pdbx_description
1 polymer ?
#
loop_
_entity_poly.entity_id
_entity_poly.type
_entity_poly.pdbx_seq_one_letter_code
_entity_poly.pdbx_strand_id
1 'polypeptide(L)'
;SESKKREENFQKRLKKEGELSLIQQQLTFINNKLEELSAKKKLFVINEDYGKDIEELNITKVALNSASTLLSRLEMRRELIIESKSELEQEYSLVDTTQVKLLYERANSLIQNLQVSFEDTVKFHNDLLNEKLKFITKELPNIEEQIIAVKSKIIGLQRTEKILTLKVEKSGFTDDLESIIVELNKLSEKKGGLEEQKRLWESSIEKLKSIELELESINEGINSSDDLIQNRITAFNKYFSEFSNKLYGEYYLLSTQQTEKGYDLIVTNIEGNPSTGKKKGQIAAFDFAYLQFADNLDISCLHFVMHDQLENIHDNQINTIVEVANQLNGQYIVPILRDKVPSDIDIRKYEVVSLSQTDKLFRI
;
A
#
# COMPACT_ATOMS: atom_id res chain seq x y z
N SER A 1 1.32 2.56 -0.49
CA SER A 1 0.50 3.74 -0.14
C SER A 1 0.28 4.62 -1.37
N GLU A 2 -0.94 5.13 -1.59
CA GLU A 2 -1.26 6.06 -2.70
C GLU A 2 -0.44 7.36 -2.62
N SER A 3 -0.18 7.86 -1.41
CA SER A 3 0.69 9.03 -1.20
C SER A 3 2.11 8.79 -1.71
N LYS A 4 2.66 7.59 -1.50
CA LYS A 4 3.98 7.20 -2.03
C LYS A 4 3.98 7.23 -3.56
N LYS A 5 2.98 6.57 -4.19
CA LYS A 5 2.84 6.50 -5.66
C LYS A 5 2.70 7.88 -6.29
N ARG A 6 1.94 8.80 -5.66
CA ARG A 6 1.81 10.19 -6.10
C ARG A 6 3.15 10.94 -6.07
N GLU A 7 3.90 10.79 -4.98
CA GLU A 7 5.18 11.46 -4.82
C GLU A 7 6.25 10.89 -5.78
N GLU A 8 6.25 9.58 -6.01
CA GLU A 8 7.07 8.93 -7.05
C GLU A 8 6.73 9.43 -8.46
N ASN A 9 5.44 9.58 -8.78
CA ASN A 9 5.00 10.14 -10.06
C ASN A 9 5.42 11.61 -10.21
N PHE A 10 5.39 12.39 -9.12
CA PHE A 10 5.93 13.74 -9.09
C PHE A 10 7.43 13.75 -9.40
N GLN A 11 8.23 12.88 -8.76
CA GLN A 11 9.66 12.74 -9.08
C GLN A 11 9.91 12.31 -10.53
N LYS A 12 9.11 11.38 -11.08
CA LYS A 12 9.22 10.98 -12.49
C LYS A 12 9.03 12.16 -13.44
N ARG A 13 8.10 13.07 -13.13
CA ARG A 13 7.91 14.29 -13.92
C ARG A 13 9.08 15.27 -13.73
N LEU A 14 9.58 15.48 -12.50
CA LEU A 14 10.80 16.29 -12.25
C LEU A 14 12.03 15.75 -13.01
N LYS A 15 12.18 14.42 -13.08
CA LYS A 15 13.26 13.75 -13.80
C LYS A 15 13.28 14.06 -15.30
N LYS A 16 12.12 14.36 -15.91
CA LYS A 16 12.04 14.82 -17.31
C LYS A 16 12.60 16.24 -17.49
N GLU A 17 12.55 17.07 -16.44
CA GLU A 17 13.08 18.43 -16.45
C GLU A 17 14.58 18.49 -16.12
N GLY A 18 15.10 17.50 -15.39
CA GLY A 18 16.52 17.32 -15.11
C GLY A 18 16.77 16.51 -13.85
N GLU A 19 17.83 15.68 -13.86
CA GLU A 19 18.26 14.98 -12.64
C GLU A 19 18.94 15.95 -11.67
N LEU A 20 18.77 15.73 -10.36
CA LEU A 20 19.33 16.57 -9.29
C LEU A 20 20.84 16.81 -9.45
N SER A 21 21.60 15.77 -9.79
CA SER A 21 23.05 15.88 -10.02
C SER A 21 23.38 16.85 -11.17
N LEU A 22 22.65 16.76 -12.29
CA LEU A 22 22.83 17.65 -13.43
C LEU A 22 22.46 19.10 -13.06
N ILE A 23 21.36 19.30 -12.33
CA ILE A 23 20.93 20.62 -11.85
C ILE A 23 22.01 21.24 -10.97
N GLN A 24 22.61 20.48 -10.06
CA GLN A 24 23.70 20.95 -9.20
C GLN A 24 24.96 21.34 -10.00
N GLN A 25 25.33 20.57 -11.02
CA GLN A 25 26.44 20.92 -11.90
C GLN A 25 26.16 22.19 -12.70
N GLN A 26 24.93 22.34 -13.23
CA GLN A 26 24.52 23.54 -13.94
C GLN A 26 24.53 24.78 -13.04
N LEU A 27 24.07 24.66 -11.79
CA LEU A 27 24.16 25.73 -10.79
C LEU A 27 25.60 26.15 -10.52
N THR A 28 26.49 25.18 -10.36
CA THR A 28 27.92 25.42 -10.11
C THR A 28 28.54 26.18 -11.28
N PHE A 29 28.28 25.74 -12.50
CA PHE A 29 28.74 26.42 -13.72
C PHE A 29 28.20 27.86 -13.84
N ILE A 30 26.90 28.07 -13.59
CA ILE A 30 26.28 29.40 -13.67
C ILE A 30 26.81 30.33 -12.59
N ASN A 31 27.02 29.85 -11.37
CA ASN A 31 27.61 30.66 -10.29
C ASN A 31 29.00 31.15 -10.68
N ASN A 32 29.87 30.28 -11.20
CA ASN A 32 31.20 30.68 -11.67
C ASN A 32 31.11 31.74 -12.78
N LYS A 33 30.16 31.59 -13.72
CA LYS A 33 29.96 32.54 -14.81
C LYS A 33 29.44 33.90 -14.34
N LEU A 34 28.54 33.90 -13.36
CA LEU A 34 28.04 35.12 -12.71
C LEU A 34 29.17 35.86 -11.98
N GLU A 35 30.07 35.13 -11.30
CA GLU A 35 31.24 35.73 -10.66
C GLU A 35 32.19 36.38 -11.68
N GLU A 36 32.50 35.70 -12.79
CA GLU A 36 33.32 36.25 -13.88
C GLU A 36 32.73 37.54 -14.46
N LEU A 37 31.43 37.54 -14.78
CA LEU A 37 30.75 38.70 -15.38
C LEU A 37 30.58 39.85 -14.38
N SER A 38 30.36 39.54 -13.10
CA SER A 38 30.29 40.54 -12.03
C SER A 38 31.65 41.22 -11.83
N ALA A 39 32.75 40.46 -11.89
CA ALA A 39 34.10 41.03 -11.87
C ALA A 39 34.35 41.95 -13.07
N LYS A 40 33.91 41.57 -14.28
CA LYS A 40 33.99 42.43 -15.47
C LYS A 40 33.14 43.69 -15.34
N LYS A 41 31.92 43.59 -14.80
CA LYS A 41 31.01 44.73 -14.55
C LYS A 41 31.67 45.80 -13.65
N LYS A 42 32.41 45.38 -12.62
CA LYS A 42 33.09 46.29 -11.68
C LYS A 42 34.20 47.14 -12.31
N LEU A 43 34.71 46.77 -13.49
CA LEU A 43 35.73 47.54 -14.21
C LEU A 43 35.16 48.79 -14.89
N PHE A 44 33.84 48.90 -15.01
CA PHE A 44 33.17 50.05 -15.59
C PHE A 44 32.76 51.06 -14.50
N VAL A 45 33.01 52.34 -14.74
CA VAL A 45 32.62 53.43 -13.82
C VAL A 45 31.11 53.69 -13.98
N ILE A 46 30.30 53.12 -13.09
CA ILE A 46 28.84 53.29 -13.08
C ILE A 46 28.47 54.35 -12.04
N ASN A 47 27.58 55.29 -12.40
CA ASN A 47 27.03 56.28 -11.48
C ASN A 47 26.09 55.60 -10.44
N GLU A 48 26.22 55.94 -9.16
CA GLU A 48 25.67 55.18 -8.00
C GLU A 48 24.15 54.97 -8.04
N ASP A 49 23.38 55.93 -8.55
CA ASP A 49 21.91 55.82 -8.61
C ASP A 49 21.45 54.81 -9.68
N TYR A 50 22.19 54.65 -10.78
CA TYR A 50 21.87 53.67 -11.82
C TYR A 50 22.24 52.24 -11.42
N GLY A 51 23.30 52.08 -10.63
CA GLY A 51 23.65 50.78 -10.04
C GLY A 51 22.50 50.20 -9.21
N LYS A 52 21.75 51.06 -8.51
CA LYS A 52 20.60 50.66 -7.69
C LYS A 52 19.39 50.25 -8.53
N ASP A 53 19.03 51.02 -9.56
CA ASP A 53 17.90 50.69 -10.44
C ASP A 53 18.11 49.34 -11.17
N ILE A 54 19.34 49.04 -11.59
CA ILE A 54 19.70 47.74 -12.20
C ILE A 54 19.59 46.61 -11.17
N GLU A 55 20.08 46.83 -9.96
CA GLU A 55 20.03 45.82 -8.90
C GLU A 55 18.57 45.52 -8.51
N GLU A 56 17.74 46.54 -8.40
CA GLU A 56 16.31 46.39 -8.09
C GLU A 56 15.55 45.68 -9.23
N LEU A 57 15.90 45.96 -10.49
CA LEU A 57 15.37 45.24 -11.66
C LEU A 57 15.74 43.75 -11.60
N ASN A 58 16.98 43.44 -11.23
CA ASN A 58 17.46 42.08 -11.11
C ASN A 58 16.78 41.31 -9.99
N ILE A 59 16.66 41.91 -8.80
CA ILE A 59 15.91 41.33 -7.68
C ILE A 59 14.46 41.06 -8.09
N THR A 60 13.83 42.00 -8.79
CA THR A 60 12.44 41.85 -9.27
C THR A 60 12.31 40.69 -10.26
N LYS A 61 13.24 40.55 -11.21
CA LYS A 61 13.25 39.44 -12.18
C LYS A 61 13.49 38.08 -11.53
N VAL A 62 14.40 38.01 -10.56
CA VAL A 62 14.63 36.80 -9.76
C VAL A 62 13.35 36.42 -9.02
N ALA A 63 12.70 37.37 -8.34
CA ALA A 63 11.45 37.13 -7.63
C ALA A 63 10.31 36.68 -8.57
N LEU A 64 10.26 37.22 -9.80
CA LEU A 64 9.27 36.87 -10.82
C LEU A 64 9.47 35.43 -11.29
N ASN A 65 10.72 35.03 -11.54
CA ASN A 65 11.05 33.65 -11.89
C ASN A 65 10.72 32.68 -10.76
N SER A 66 11.10 32.98 -9.52
CA SER A 66 10.74 32.15 -8.38
C SER A 66 9.22 32.00 -8.20
N ALA A 67 8.46 33.08 -8.43
CA ALA A 67 7.01 33.04 -8.35
C ALA A 67 6.38 32.23 -9.50
N SER A 68 6.87 32.38 -10.73
CA SER A 68 6.40 31.60 -11.89
C SER A 68 6.68 30.11 -11.73
N THR A 69 7.86 29.72 -11.24
CA THR A 69 8.16 28.30 -11.00
C THR A 69 7.32 27.72 -9.86
N LEU A 70 7.11 28.49 -8.78
CA LEU A 70 6.20 28.10 -7.71
C LEU A 70 4.78 27.87 -8.23
N LEU A 71 4.30 28.73 -9.14
CA LEU A 71 3.01 28.56 -9.78
C LEU A 71 2.95 27.25 -10.58
N SER A 72 3.92 27.01 -11.48
CA SER A 72 3.98 25.77 -12.27
C SER A 72 3.97 24.53 -11.38
N ARG A 73 4.71 24.56 -10.27
CA ARG A 73 4.71 23.48 -9.27
C ARG A 73 3.32 23.22 -8.68
N LEU A 74 2.66 24.28 -8.23
CA LEU A 74 1.34 24.16 -7.60
C LEU A 74 0.31 23.66 -8.61
N GLU A 75 0.35 24.16 -9.85
CA GLU A 75 -0.53 23.73 -10.94
C GLU A 75 -0.30 22.25 -11.31
N MET A 76 0.96 21.82 -11.40
CA MET A 76 1.32 20.43 -11.64
C MET A 76 0.86 19.50 -10.50
N ARG A 77 1.03 19.92 -9.24
CA ARG A 77 0.55 19.15 -8.08
C ARG A 77 -0.98 19.06 -8.07
N ARG A 78 -1.66 20.16 -8.40
CA ARG A 78 -3.12 20.21 -8.57
C ARG A 78 -3.57 19.25 -9.66
N GLU A 79 -2.92 19.25 -10.81
CA GLU A 79 -3.23 18.36 -11.93
C GLU A 79 -3.09 16.89 -11.53
N LEU A 80 -1.99 16.50 -10.87
CA LEU A 80 -1.79 15.14 -10.37
C LEU A 80 -2.89 14.69 -9.39
N ILE A 81 -3.35 15.61 -8.52
CA ILE A 81 -4.45 15.32 -7.59
C ILE A 81 -5.77 15.14 -8.35
N ILE A 82 -6.03 15.98 -9.37
CA ILE A 82 -7.23 15.90 -10.19
C ILE A 82 -7.23 14.62 -11.05
N GLU A 83 -6.10 14.25 -11.64
CA GLU A 83 -5.91 12.98 -12.35
C GLU A 83 -6.22 11.80 -11.42
N SER A 84 -5.59 11.76 -10.23
CA SER A 84 -5.82 10.69 -9.24
C SER A 84 -7.28 10.63 -8.78
N LYS A 85 -7.90 11.80 -8.56
CA LYS A 85 -9.32 11.91 -8.22
C LYS A 85 -10.20 11.34 -9.34
N SER A 86 -9.93 11.71 -10.58
CA SER A 86 -10.70 11.22 -11.74
C SER A 86 -10.55 9.72 -11.93
N GLU A 87 -9.37 9.15 -11.71
CA GLU A 87 -9.15 7.69 -11.75
C GLU A 87 -9.99 6.97 -10.69
N LEU A 88 -10.02 7.48 -9.46
CA LEU A 88 -10.86 6.94 -8.38
C LEU A 88 -12.36 7.14 -8.61
N GLU A 89 -12.78 8.25 -9.18
CA GLU A 89 -14.19 8.48 -9.57
C GLU A 89 -14.60 7.58 -10.74
N GLN A 90 -13.66 7.22 -11.62
CA GLN A 90 -13.89 6.19 -12.62
C GLN A 90 -14.00 4.81 -11.98
N GLU A 91 -13.18 4.47 -10.98
CA GLU A 91 -13.40 3.26 -10.17
C GLU A 91 -14.80 3.29 -9.53
N TYR A 92 -15.26 4.42 -9.01
CA TYR A 92 -16.63 4.56 -8.49
C TYR A 92 -17.72 4.28 -9.55
N SER A 93 -17.50 4.68 -10.81
CA SER A 93 -18.43 4.43 -11.92
C SER A 93 -18.27 3.04 -12.57
N LEU A 94 -17.11 2.41 -12.43
CA LEU A 94 -16.73 1.11 -13.03
C LEU A 94 -16.70 -0.03 -12.02
N VAL A 95 -16.88 0.23 -10.72
CA VAL A 95 -17.31 -0.78 -9.75
C VAL A 95 -18.69 -1.18 -10.19
N ASP A 96 -18.63 -2.11 -11.12
CA ASP A 96 -19.69 -2.93 -11.60
C ASP A 96 -20.34 -3.46 -10.34
N THR A 97 -21.52 -2.93 -10.00
CA THR A 97 -22.37 -3.54 -8.97
C THR A 97 -22.43 -5.05 -9.21
N THR A 98 -22.29 -5.50 -10.46
CA THR A 98 -22.05 -6.88 -10.89
C THR A 98 -20.82 -7.55 -10.28
N GLN A 99 -19.65 -6.93 -10.13
CA GLN A 99 -18.47 -7.54 -9.49
C GLN A 99 -18.65 -7.68 -7.98
N VAL A 100 -19.12 -6.62 -7.31
CA VAL A 100 -19.43 -6.67 -5.87
C VAL A 100 -20.54 -7.70 -5.62
N LYS A 101 -21.52 -7.76 -6.51
CA LYS A 101 -22.59 -8.76 -6.50
C LYS A 101 -22.06 -10.16 -6.73
N LEU A 102 -21.15 -10.37 -7.69
CA LEU A 102 -20.54 -11.68 -7.93
C LEU A 102 -19.77 -12.18 -6.70
N LEU A 103 -19.05 -11.27 -6.04
CA LEU A 103 -18.29 -11.57 -4.83
C LEU A 103 -19.23 -11.91 -3.67
N TYR A 104 -20.27 -11.11 -3.49
CA TYR A 104 -21.31 -11.33 -2.47
C TYR A 104 -22.09 -12.62 -2.71
N GLU A 105 -22.51 -12.89 -3.95
CA GLU A 105 -23.22 -14.12 -4.33
C GLU A 105 -22.36 -15.36 -4.13
N ARG A 106 -21.04 -15.29 -4.42
CA ARG A 106 -20.09 -16.35 -4.11
C ARG A 106 -19.92 -16.54 -2.61
N ALA A 107 -19.86 -15.46 -1.83
CA ALA A 107 -19.79 -15.57 -0.38
C ALA A 107 -21.07 -16.17 0.20
N ASN A 108 -22.24 -15.74 -0.30
CA ASN A 108 -23.55 -16.20 0.15
C ASN A 108 -23.87 -17.64 -0.27
N SER A 109 -23.31 -18.11 -1.38
CA SER A 109 -23.41 -19.53 -1.76
C SER A 109 -22.54 -20.44 -0.90
N LEU A 110 -21.45 -19.91 -0.31
CA LEU A 110 -20.55 -20.64 0.59
C LEU A 110 -20.98 -20.55 2.05
N ILE A 111 -21.63 -19.46 2.46
CA ILE A 111 -22.07 -19.20 3.84
C ILE A 111 -23.58 -18.93 3.81
N GLN A 112 -24.38 -19.96 4.08
CA GLN A 112 -25.83 -19.81 4.19
C GLN A 112 -26.16 -18.97 5.43
N ASN A 113 -26.62 -17.73 5.21
CA ASN A 113 -26.86 -16.65 6.19
C ASN A 113 -25.65 -15.74 6.46
N LEU A 114 -25.18 -15.02 5.42
CA LEU A 114 -24.40 -13.81 5.67
C LEU A 114 -25.21 -12.84 6.56
N GLN A 115 -24.59 -12.40 7.65
CA GLN A 115 -25.19 -11.42 8.58
C GLN A 115 -25.28 -10.00 8.00
N VAL A 116 -24.60 -9.75 6.88
CA VAL A 116 -24.55 -8.46 6.20
C VAL A 116 -25.25 -8.57 4.85
N SER A 117 -26.05 -7.56 4.51
CA SER A 117 -26.75 -7.53 3.23
C SER A 117 -25.82 -7.16 2.07
N PHE A 118 -26.29 -7.39 0.84
CA PHE A 118 -25.59 -6.90 -0.35
C PHE A 118 -25.52 -5.36 -0.33
N GLU A 119 -26.61 -4.72 0.10
CA GLU A 119 -26.70 -3.28 0.25
C GLU A 119 -25.66 -2.75 1.24
N ASP A 120 -25.43 -3.43 2.37
CA ASP A 120 -24.39 -3.07 3.33
C ASP A 120 -22.98 -3.21 2.73
N THR A 121 -22.76 -4.23 1.89
CA THR A 121 -21.47 -4.46 1.21
C THR A 121 -21.19 -3.37 0.18
N VAL A 122 -22.21 -2.99 -0.60
CA VAL A 122 -22.13 -1.87 -1.55
C VAL A 122 -21.90 -0.55 -0.80
N LYS A 123 -22.61 -0.34 0.31
CA LYS A 123 -22.44 0.85 1.15
C LYS A 123 -21.03 0.94 1.72
N PHE A 124 -20.51 -0.13 2.31
CA PHE A 124 -19.13 -0.16 2.84
C PHE A 124 -18.10 0.14 1.75
N HIS A 125 -18.26 -0.45 0.56
CA HIS A 125 -17.40 -0.18 -0.57
C HIS A 125 -17.41 1.31 -0.97
N ASN A 126 -18.61 1.90 -1.10
CA ASN A 126 -18.78 3.30 -1.45
C ASN A 126 -18.23 4.24 -0.37
N ASP A 127 -18.43 3.91 0.91
CA ASP A 127 -17.90 4.67 2.05
C ASP A 127 -16.36 4.63 2.05
N LEU A 128 -15.76 3.48 1.78
CA LEU A 128 -14.29 3.34 1.66
C LEU A 128 -13.73 4.21 0.52
N LEU A 129 -14.38 4.19 -0.66
CA LEU A 129 -14.00 5.04 -1.78
C LEU A 129 -14.14 6.53 -1.45
N ASN A 130 -15.22 6.93 -0.78
CA ASN A 130 -15.42 8.31 -0.35
C ASN A 130 -14.31 8.77 0.61
N GLU A 131 -13.92 7.95 1.57
CA GLU A 131 -12.83 8.28 2.49
C GLU A 131 -11.48 8.38 1.76
N LYS A 132 -11.21 7.50 0.79
CA LYS A 132 -10.03 7.63 -0.09
C LYS A 132 -10.05 8.94 -0.88
N LEU A 133 -11.20 9.30 -1.46
CA LEU A 133 -11.35 10.52 -2.24
C LEU A 133 -11.14 11.77 -1.38
N LYS A 134 -11.70 11.80 -0.17
CA LYS A 134 -11.44 12.86 0.83
C LYS A 134 -9.95 12.95 1.17
N PHE A 135 -9.29 11.82 1.40
CA PHE A 135 -7.88 11.79 1.75
C PHE A 135 -7.00 12.37 0.62
N ILE A 136 -7.23 11.97 -0.63
CA ILE A 136 -6.46 12.44 -1.79
C ILE A 136 -6.70 13.93 -2.07
N THR A 137 -7.94 14.38 -1.92
CA THR A 137 -8.35 15.77 -2.23
C THR A 137 -8.14 16.75 -1.09
N LYS A 138 -7.76 16.27 0.11
CA LYS A 138 -7.56 17.09 1.32
C LYS A 138 -6.63 18.29 1.11
N GLU A 139 -5.59 18.14 0.29
CA GLU A 139 -4.62 19.21 0.02
C GLU A 139 -5.08 20.22 -1.04
N LEU A 140 -6.10 19.89 -1.84
CA LEU A 140 -6.51 20.64 -3.03
C LEU A 140 -6.94 22.09 -2.72
N PRO A 141 -7.77 22.37 -1.68
CA PRO A 141 -8.20 23.75 -1.39
C PRO A 141 -7.04 24.69 -1.09
N ASN A 142 -6.07 24.22 -0.28
CA ASN A 142 -4.88 24.99 0.07
C ASN A 142 -4.01 25.25 -1.16
N ILE A 143 -3.84 24.26 -2.03
CA ILE A 143 -3.10 24.43 -3.29
C ILE A 143 -3.77 25.49 -4.18
N GLU A 144 -5.10 25.48 -4.29
CA GLU A 144 -5.84 26.46 -5.09
C GLU A 144 -5.72 27.88 -4.52
N GLU A 145 -5.79 28.05 -3.20
CA GLU A 145 -5.54 29.34 -2.54
C GLU A 145 -4.12 29.85 -2.80
N GLN A 146 -3.11 28.98 -2.70
CA GLN A 146 -1.72 29.35 -3.00
C GLN A 146 -1.54 29.75 -4.47
N ILE A 147 -2.18 29.05 -5.41
CA ILE A 147 -2.14 29.40 -6.85
C ILE A 147 -2.66 30.82 -7.06
N ILE A 148 -3.80 31.17 -6.46
CA ILE A 148 -4.40 32.50 -6.58
C ILE A 148 -3.45 33.57 -6.02
N ALA A 149 -2.88 33.34 -4.84
CA ALA A 149 -1.95 34.26 -4.20
C ALA A 149 -0.69 34.49 -5.05
N VAL A 150 -0.11 33.42 -5.60
CA VAL A 150 1.10 33.49 -6.43
C VAL A 150 0.81 34.19 -7.76
N LYS A 151 -0.34 33.93 -8.40
CA LYS A 151 -0.76 34.66 -9.61
C LYS A 151 -0.85 36.16 -9.37
N SER A 152 -1.45 36.56 -8.25
CA SER A 152 -1.52 37.98 -7.86
C SER A 152 -0.12 38.58 -7.65
N LYS A 153 0.79 37.84 -7.02
CA LYS A 153 2.18 38.27 -6.81
C LYS A 153 2.93 38.46 -8.14
N ILE A 154 2.77 37.54 -9.09
CA ILE A 154 3.38 37.64 -10.42
C ILE A 154 2.91 38.91 -11.14
N ILE A 155 1.60 39.21 -11.11
CA ILE A 155 1.05 40.43 -11.73
C ILE A 155 1.68 41.69 -11.12
N GLY A 156 1.87 41.72 -9.79
CA GLY A 156 2.56 42.81 -9.12
C GLY A 156 4.01 42.97 -9.58
N LEU A 157 4.77 41.88 -9.60
CA LEU A 157 6.17 41.86 -10.02
C LEU A 157 6.35 42.27 -11.49
N GLN A 158 5.45 41.84 -12.38
CA GLN A 158 5.46 42.24 -13.80
C GLN A 158 5.27 43.75 -13.99
N ARG A 159 4.43 44.39 -13.16
CA ARG A 159 4.27 45.85 -13.20
C ARG A 159 5.55 46.56 -12.76
N THR A 160 6.17 46.10 -11.69
CA THR A 160 7.42 46.67 -11.18
C THR A 160 8.57 46.48 -12.19
N GLU A 161 8.69 45.30 -12.77
CA GLU A 161 9.69 44.98 -13.80
C GLU A 161 9.56 45.93 -15.00
N LYS A 162 8.35 46.15 -15.50
CA LYS A 162 8.11 47.06 -16.62
C LYS A 162 8.52 48.51 -16.32
N ILE A 163 8.26 48.98 -15.11
CA ILE A 163 8.64 50.35 -14.68
C ILE A 163 10.17 50.48 -14.61
N LEU A 164 10.85 49.49 -14.01
CA LEU A 164 12.30 49.50 -13.84
C LEU A 164 13.03 49.36 -15.18
N THR A 165 12.56 48.50 -16.09
CA THR A 165 13.11 48.36 -17.44
C THR A 165 13.11 49.69 -18.20
N LEU A 166 11.99 50.43 -18.16
CA LEU A 166 11.88 51.75 -18.80
C LEU A 166 12.79 52.82 -18.18
N LYS A 167 13.15 52.70 -16.89
CA LYS A 167 14.12 53.59 -16.24
C LYS A 167 15.54 53.29 -16.70
N VAL A 168 15.89 52.00 -16.78
CA VAL A 168 17.23 51.55 -17.18
C VAL A 168 17.52 51.88 -18.66
N GLU A 169 16.55 51.70 -19.57
CA GLU A 169 16.72 52.01 -21.01
C GLU A 169 17.05 53.49 -21.30
N LYS A 170 16.61 54.42 -20.45
CA LYS A 170 16.84 55.87 -20.65
C LYS A 170 18.25 56.35 -20.27
N SER A 171 19.11 55.47 -19.77
CA SER A 171 20.37 55.85 -19.10
C SER A 171 21.63 55.83 -19.97
N GLY A 172 21.54 55.37 -21.23
CA GLY A 172 22.61 55.56 -22.24
C GLY A 172 23.93 54.84 -21.95
N PHE A 173 23.93 53.50 -22.06
CA PHE A 173 25.13 52.66 -21.86
C PHE A 173 26.05 52.63 -23.08
N THR A 174 27.30 52.17 -22.89
CA THR A 174 28.13 51.62 -23.97
C THR A 174 27.67 50.20 -24.28
N ASP A 175 27.66 49.82 -25.56
CA ASP A 175 27.18 48.50 -26.04
C ASP A 175 27.78 47.31 -25.25
N ASP A 176 29.06 47.43 -24.82
CA ASP A 176 29.75 46.40 -24.04
C ASP A 176 29.17 46.19 -22.63
N LEU A 177 28.81 47.28 -21.93
CA LEU A 177 28.28 47.21 -20.57
C LEU A 177 26.83 46.70 -20.59
N GLU A 178 26.07 47.12 -21.59
CA GLU A 178 24.72 46.61 -21.86
C GLU A 178 24.73 45.10 -22.12
N SER A 179 25.70 44.61 -22.91
CA SER A 179 25.85 43.17 -23.17
C SER A 179 26.13 42.36 -21.89
N ILE A 180 27.00 42.86 -21.01
CA ILE A 180 27.34 42.20 -19.73
C ILE A 180 26.13 42.16 -18.80
N ILE A 181 25.36 43.26 -18.72
CA ILE A 181 24.14 43.31 -17.91
C ILE A 181 23.10 42.32 -18.45
N VAL A 182 22.87 42.29 -19.77
CA VAL A 182 21.93 41.35 -20.38
C VAL A 182 22.34 39.90 -20.10
N GLU A 183 23.63 39.57 -20.18
CA GLU A 183 24.12 38.22 -19.90
C GLU A 183 24.03 37.85 -18.41
N LEU A 184 24.39 38.77 -17.50
CA LEU A 184 24.20 38.59 -16.05
C LEU A 184 22.73 38.32 -15.70
N ASN A 185 21.81 39.03 -16.34
CA ASN A 185 20.38 38.89 -16.08
C ASN A 185 19.87 37.53 -16.55
N LYS A 186 20.26 37.10 -17.76
CA LYS A 186 19.93 35.77 -18.30
C LYS A 186 20.46 34.63 -17.41
N LEU A 187 21.69 34.75 -16.93
CA LEU A 187 22.29 33.75 -16.05
C LEU A 187 21.65 33.74 -14.66
N SER A 188 21.29 34.91 -14.12
CA SER A 188 20.61 35.02 -12.82
C SER A 188 19.19 34.43 -12.88
N GLU A 189 18.47 34.66 -13.98
CA GLU A 189 17.19 34.02 -14.27
C GLU A 189 17.32 32.49 -14.33
N LYS A 190 18.31 32.00 -15.10
CA LYS A 190 18.56 30.56 -15.22
C LYS A 190 18.98 29.93 -13.89
N LYS A 191 19.77 30.63 -13.08
CA LYS A 191 20.14 30.23 -11.71
C LYS A 191 18.89 30.05 -10.85
N GLY A 192 18.01 31.06 -10.81
CA GLY A 192 16.79 31.01 -10.00
C GLY A 192 15.89 29.81 -10.36
N GLY A 193 15.76 29.51 -11.66
CA GLY A 193 15.02 28.32 -12.12
C GLY A 193 15.64 27.00 -11.63
N LEU A 194 16.96 26.86 -11.72
CA LEU A 194 17.67 25.66 -11.28
C LEU A 194 17.69 25.50 -9.75
N GLU A 195 17.82 26.59 -8.98
CA GLU A 195 17.76 26.55 -7.52
C GLU A 195 16.40 26.07 -7.04
N GLU A 196 15.32 26.48 -7.72
CA GLU A 196 13.97 26.01 -7.41
C GLU A 196 13.77 24.54 -7.80
N GLN A 197 14.28 24.11 -8.97
CA GLN A 197 14.26 22.69 -9.36
C GLN A 197 15.02 21.82 -8.35
N LYS A 198 16.15 22.31 -7.83
CA LYS A 198 16.90 21.64 -6.75
C LYS A 198 16.06 21.54 -5.48
N ARG A 199 15.46 22.65 -5.03
CA ARG A 199 14.59 22.69 -3.84
C ARG A 199 13.42 21.70 -3.95
N LEU A 200 12.86 21.59 -5.14
CA LEU A 200 11.78 20.67 -5.46
C LEU A 200 12.17 19.21 -5.30
N TRP A 201 13.32 18.84 -5.85
CA TRP A 201 13.91 17.52 -5.70
C TRP A 201 14.16 17.18 -4.22
N GLU A 202 14.81 18.08 -3.48
CA GLU A 202 15.13 17.88 -2.07
C GLU A 202 13.86 17.68 -1.22
N SER A 203 12.86 18.54 -1.41
CA SER A 203 11.58 18.41 -0.70
C SER A 203 10.84 17.10 -1.01
N SER A 204 10.89 16.65 -2.27
CA SER A 204 10.26 15.39 -2.67
C SER A 204 10.98 14.17 -2.07
N ILE A 205 12.32 14.20 -2.02
CA ILE A 205 13.14 13.17 -1.38
C ILE A 205 12.81 13.09 0.11
N GLU A 206 12.72 14.22 0.80
CA GLU A 206 12.35 14.25 2.23
C GLU A 206 10.96 13.69 2.48
N LYS A 207 9.97 14.02 1.64
CA LYS A 207 8.61 13.47 1.74
C LYS A 207 8.57 11.96 1.51
N LEU A 208 9.30 11.44 0.53
CA LEU A 208 9.37 10.00 0.32
C LEU A 208 9.99 9.30 1.54
N LYS A 209 11.06 9.88 2.10
CA LYS A 209 11.70 9.36 3.30
C LYS A 209 10.75 9.35 4.50
N SER A 210 9.96 10.41 4.70
CA SER A 210 8.99 10.43 5.80
C SER A 210 7.88 9.39 5.61
N ILE A 211 7.37 9.22 4.39
CA ILE A 211 6.38 8.18 4.07
C ILE A 211 6.96 6.77 4.31
N GLU A 212 8.23 6.55 3.98
CA GLU A 212 8.89 5.27 4.23
C GLU A 212 9.05 4.97 5.72
N LEU A 213 9.44 5.97 6.52
CA LEU A 213 9.53 5.83 7.98
C LEU A 213 8.16 5.53 8.62
N GLU A 214 7.09 6.17 8.15
CA GLU A 214 5.73 5.88 8.61
C GLU A 214 5.31 4.43 8.27
N LEU A 215 5.64 3.96 7.07
CA LEU A 215 5.37 2.57 6.67
C LEU A 215 6.19 1.57 7.48
N GLU A 216 7.44 1.89 7.76
CA GLU A 216 8.33 1.04 8.55
C GLU A 216 7.83 0.91 9.99
N SER A 217 7.42 2.01 10.62
CA SER A 217 6.80 2.02 11.95
C SER A 217 5.54 1.14 12.03
N ILE A 218 4.69 1.18 11.00
CA ILE A 218 3.51 0.30 10.91
C ILE A 218 3.93 -1.18 10.80
N ASN A 219 4.93 -1.46 9.97
CA ASN A 219 5.44 -2.82 9.77
C ASN A 219 6.14 -3.38 11.02
N GLU A 220 6.88 -2.57 11.77
CA GLU A 220 7.48 -2.97 13.05
C GLU A 220 6.41 -3.41 14.06
N GLY A 221 5.27 -2.73 14.10
CA GLY A 221 4.11 -3.14 14.91
C GLY A 221 3.62 -4.54 14.54
N ILE A 222 3.55 -4.86 13.24
CA ILE A 222 3.13 -6.19 12.74
C ILE A 222 4.20 -7.25 13.03
N ASN A 223 5.47 -6.91 12.84
CA ASN A 223 6.61 -7.83 12.99
C ASN A 223 6.97 -8.11 14.45
N SER A 224 6.54 -7.26 15.39
CA SER A 224 6.73 -7.47 16.83
C SER A 224 6.13 -8.79 17.37
N SER A 225 5.24 -9.41 16.59
CA SER A 225 4.59 -10.68 16.94
C SER A 225 5.25 -11.91 16.31
N ASP A 226 6.35 -11.77 15.57
CA ASP A 226 6.99 -12.89 14.85
C ASP A 226 7.41 -14.02 15.80
N ASP A 227 8.09 -13.67 16.90
CA ASP A 227 8.48 -14.63 17.94
C ASP A 227 7.26 -15.35 18.53
N LEU A 228 6.16 -14.63 18.75
CA LEU A 228 4.93 -15.22 19.26
C LEU A 228 4.32 -16.20 18.25
N ILE A 229 4.34 -15.86 16.96
CA ILE A 229 3.85 -16.71 15.87
C ILE A 229 4.71 -17.98 15.78
N GLN A 230 6.03 -17.87 15.77
CA GLN A 230 6.93 -19.03 15.71
C GLN A 230 6.76 -19.95 16.94
N ASN A 231 6.60 -19.36 18.13
CA ASN A 231 6.36 -20.12 19.34
C ASN A 231 5.01 -20.87 19.30
N ARG A 232 3.95 -20.23 18.79
CA ARG A 232 2.63 -20.86 18.60
C ARG A 232 2.66 -21.97 17.56
N ILE A 233 3.37 -21.77 16.44
CA ILE A 233 3.54 -22.81 15.42
C ILE A 233 4.31 -24.00 15.99
N THR A 234 5.34 -23.75 16.79
CA THR A 234 6.11 -24.80 17.47
C THR A 234 5.21 -25.62 18.41
N ALA A 235 4.39 -24.93 19.22
CA ALA A 235 3.42 -25.59 20.10
C ALA A 235 2.36 -26.39 19.32
N PHE A 236 1.84 -25.84 18.22
CA PHE A 236 0.89 -26.53 17.33
C PHE A 236 1.51 -27.78 16.69
N ASN A 237 2.74 -27.68 16.18
CA ASN A 237 3.44 -28.78 15.50
C ASN A 237 3.70 -29.99 16.41
N LYS A 238 3.80 -29.79 17.73
CA LYS A 238 3.87 -30.89 18.70
C LYS A 238 2.68 -31.84 18.56
N TYR A 239 1.48 -31.30 18.35
CA TYR A 239 0.27 -32.08 18.18
C TYR A 239 0.08 -32.50 16.71
N PHE A 240 0.30 -31.57 15.78
CA PHE A 240 0.03 -31.83 14.37
C PHE A 240 0.88 -32.95 13.77
N SER A 241 2.18 -32.97 14.09
CA SER A 241 3.07 -34.05 13.64
C SER A 241 2.70 -35.41 14.26
N GLU A 242 2.25 -35.43 15.52
CA GLU A 242 1.80 -36.64 16.21
C GLU A 242 0.51 -37.19 15.58
N PHE A 243 -0.51 -36.35 15.41
CA PHE A 243 -1.78 -36.76 14.82
C PHE A 243 -1.63 -37.15 13.35
N SER A 244 -0.83 -36.42 12.58
CA SER A 244 -0.62 -36.76 11.17
C SER A 244 0.05 -38.13 11.02
N ASN A 245 1.03 -38.44 11.87
CA ASN A 245 1.68 -39.74 11.87
C ASN A 245 0.76 -40.85 12.37
N LYS A 246 0.01 -40.62 13.45
CA LYS A 246 -0.96 -41.60 13.94
C LYS A 246 -2.00 -41.94 12.88
N LEU A 247 -2.60 -40.93 12.26
CA LEU A 247 -3.69 -41.13 11.32
C LEU A 247 -3.18 -41.66 9.96
N TYR A 248 -2.06 -41.14 9.43
CA TYR A 248 -1.65 -41.37 8.03
C TYR A 248 -0.25 -41.96 7.86
N GLY A 249 0.48 -42.21 8.95
CA GLY A 249 1.83 -42.76 8.92
C GLY A 249 2.89 -41.80 8.38
N GLU A 250 2.59 -40.50 8.30
CA GLU A 250 3.50 -39.47 7.80
C GLU A 250 3.53 -38.25 8.72
N TYR A 251 4.71 -37.66 8.87
CA TYR A 251 4.86 -36.43 9.64
C TYR A 251 4.63 -35.19 8.77
N TYR A 252 3.69 -34.36 9.21
CA TYR A 252 3.43 -33.06 8.63
C TYR A 252 3.78 -31.95 9.62
N LEU A 253 4.23 -30.82 9.09
CA LEU A 253 4.54 -29.62 9.86
C LEU A 253 3.87 -28.41 9.25
N LEU A 254 3.42 -27.52 10.11
CA LEU A 254 3.01 -26.16 9.78
C LEU A 254 4.24 -25.25 9.87
N SER A 255 4.41 -24.37 8.91
CA SER A 255 5.45 -23.35 8.88
C SER A 255 4.86 -22.03 8.38
N THR A 256 5.57 -20.93 8.57
CA THR A 256 5.17 -19.63 8.04
C THR A 256 6.21 -19.05 7.11
N GLN A 257 5.74 -18.32 6.10
CA GLN A 257 6.54 -17.42 5.29
C GLN A 257 6.02 -15.99 5.43
N GLN A 258 6.90 -15.07 5.80
CA GLN A 258 6.57 -13.65 5.84
C GLN A 258 6.54 -13.09 4.41
N THR A 259 5.49 -12.34 4.08
CA THR A 259 5.29 -11.65 2.81
C THR A 259 4.99 -10.18 3.04
N GLU A 260 4.98 -9.37 1.98
CA GLU A 260 4.58 -7.95 2.05
C GLU A 260 3.14 -7.74 2.59
N LYS A 261 2.31 -8.80 2.64
CA LYS A 261 0.91 -8.74 3.08
C LYS A 261 0.66 -9.37 4.46
N GLY A 262 1.68 -9.97 5.08
CA GLY A 262 1.55 -10.69 6.35
C GLY A 262 2.22 -12.05 6.33
N TYR A 263 1.58 -13.05 6.95
CA TYR A 263 2.13 -14.40 7.11
C TYR A 263 1.33 -15.43 6.30
N ASP A 264 2.02 -16.15 5.42
CA ASP A 264 1.48 -17.31 4.73
C ASP A 264 1.75 -18.57 5.55
N LEU A 265 0.72 -19.36 5.82
CA LEU A 265 0.82 -20.64 6.50
C LEU A 265 0.99 -21.77 5.49
N ILE A 266 2.06 -22.55 5.65
CA ILE A 266 2.47 -23.60 4.71
C ILE A 266 2.55 -24.92 5.46
N VAL A 267 1.79 -25.91 5.00
CA VAL A 267 1.91 -27.27 5.51
C VAL A 267 2.80 -28.10 4.59
N THR A 268 3.83 -28.70 5.17
CA THR A 268 4.81 -29.52 4.46
C THR A 268 4.83 -30.94 5.03
N ASN A 269 5.05 -31.92 4.14
CA ASN A 269 5.33 -33.29 4.51
C ASN A 269 6.86 -33.45 4.65
N ILE A 270 7.34 -34.10 5.71
CA ILE A 270 8.77 -34.27 5.96
C ILE A 270 9.39 -35.33 5.04
N GLU A 271 8.62 -36.34 4.61
CA GLU A 271 9.11 -37.58 3.99
C GLU A 271 8.94 -37.62 2.45
N GLY A 272 8.25 -36.65 1.84
CA GLY A 272 8.19 -36.49 0.37
C GLY A 272 6.81 -36.08 -0.19
N ASN A 273 6.70 -35.99 -1.52
CA ASN A 273 5.50 -35.46 -2.20
C ASN A 273 4.25 -36.31 -1.92
N PRO A 274 3.20 -35.76 -1.29
CA PRO A 274 2.01 -36.52 -0.90
C PRO A 274 1.08 -36.80 -2.09
N SER A 275 0.46 -37.98 -2.10
CA SER A 275 -0.60 -38.35 -3.05
C SER A 275 -1.96 -37.71 -2.68
N THR A 276 -2.85 -37.55 -3.66
CA THR A 276 -4.10 -36.77 -3.54
C THR A 276 -5.09 -37.27 -2.49
N GLY A 277 -5.10 -38.57 -2.16
CA GLY A 277 -5.92 -39.13 -1.07
C GLY A 277 -5.50 -38.67 0.33
N LYS A 278 -4.27 -38.18 0.49
CA LYS A 278 -3.70 -37.78 1.79
C LYS A 278 -4.09 -36.36 2.22
N LYS A 279 -4.61 -35.52 1.31
CA LYS A 279 -5.03 -34.15 1.62
C LYS A 279 -6.24 -34.07 2.55
N LYS A 280 -7.23 -34.95 2.40
CA LYS A 280 -8.41 -34.98 3.31
C LYS A 280 -8.00 -35.43 4.72
N GLY A 281 -7.02 -36.32 4.79
CA GLY A 281 -6.50 -36.79 6.06
C GLY A 281 -5.68 -35.75 6.82
N GLN A 282 -4.86 -35.01 6.08
CA GLN A 282 -4.13 -33.85 6.60
C GLN A 282 -5.08 -32.84 7.28
N ILE A 283 -6.29 -32.62 6.76
CA ILE A 283 -7.28 -31.72 7.36
C ILE A 283 -7.74 -32.25 8.73
N ALA A 284 -8.08 -33.54 8.83
CA ALA A 284 -8.48 -34.13 10.12
C ALA A 284 -7.37 -34.11 11.16
N ALA A 285 -6.13 -34.42 10.76
CA ALA A 285 -4.98 -34.29 11.64
C ALA A 285 -4.78 -32.84 12.11
N PHE A 286 -5.00 -31.87 11.21
CA PHE A 286 -4.88 -30.45 11.51
C PHE A 286 -5.94 -30.00 12.52
N ASP A 287 -7.20 -30.35 12.30
CA ASP A 287 -8.31 -29.94 13.17
C ASP A 287 -8.22 -30.60 14.56
N PHE A 288 -7.81 -31.87 14.63
CA PHE A 288 -7.54 -32.53 15.91
C PHE A 288 -6.37 -31.89 16.66
N ALA A 289 -5.31 -31.54 15.93
CA ALA A 289 -4.18 -30.80 16.49
C ALA A 289 -4.60 -29.42 16.98
N TYR A 290 -5.51 -28.74 16.29
CA TYR A 290 -6.02 -27.44 16.68
C TYR A 290 -6.81 -27.51 17.99
N LEU A 291 -7.66 -28.52 18.18
CA LEU A 291 -8.36 -28.71 19.47
C LEU A 291 -7.38 -28.86 20.64
N GLN A 292 -6.34 -29.71 20.49
CA GLN A 292 -5.34 -29.90 21.53
C GLN A 292 -4.45 -28.66 21.74
N PHE A 293 -4.13 -27.95 20.67
CA PHE A 293 -3.41 -26.68 20.73
C PHE A 293 -4.23 -25.61 21.46
N ALA A 294 -5.53 -25.52 21.17
CA ALA A 294 -6.43 -24.59 21.83
C ALA A 294 -6.56 -24.91 23.32
N ASP A 295 -6.74 -26.18 23.68
CA ASP A 295 -6.74 -26.65 25.07
C ASP A 295 -5.41 -26.31 25.78
N ASN A 296 -4.28 -26.49 25.10
CA ASN A 296 -2.96 -26.23 25.67
C ASN A 296 -2.71 -24.73 25.96
N LEU A 297 -3.33 -23.84 25.19
CA LEU A 297 -3.18 -22.40 25.30
C LEU A 297 -4.38 -21.71 25.98
N ASP A 298 -5.32 -22.49 26.56
CA ASP A 298 -6.56 -22.00 27.16
C ASP A 298 -7.37 -21.09 26.20
N ILE A 299 -7.36 -21.42 24.90
CA ILE A 299 -8.11 -20.70 23.87
C ILE A 299 -9.55 -21.21 23.86
N SER A 300 -10.52 -20.32 24.10
CA SER A 300 -11.94 -20.66 24.00
C SER A 300 -12.31 -21.02 22.54
N CYS A 301 -12.58 -22.29 22.29
CA CYS A 301 -13.07 -22.79 21.00
C CYS A 301 -14.23 -23.78 21.18
N LEU A 302 -14.88 -24.15 20.07
CA LEU A 302 -15.85 -25.24 20.06
C LEU A 302 -15.11 -26.57 19.97
N HIS A 303 -15.37 -27.47 20.90
CA HIS A 303 -14.76 -28.80 20.96
C HIS A 303 -15.48 -29.81 20.06
N PHE A 304 -15.71 -29.46 18.80
CA PHE A 304 -16.15 -30.43 17.80
C PHE A 304 -15.56 -30.15 16.42
N VAL A 305 -15.35 -31.21 15.66
CA VAL A 305 -14.90 -31.19 14.26
C VAL A 305 -15.93 -31.92 13.42
N MET A 306 -16.34 -31.32 12.31
CA MET A 306 -17.31 -31.90 11.39
C MET A 306 -16.73 -32.00 10.00
N HIS A 307 -16.70 -33.21 9.44
CA HIS A 307 -16.30 -33.44 8.04
C HIS A 307 -17.42 -34.11 7.26
N ASP A 308 -17.50 -33.80 5.98
CA ASP A 308 -18.36 -34.48 5.01
C ASP A 308 -17.52 -35.34 4.05
N GLN A 309 -18.13 -36.36 3.44
CA GLN A 309 -17.54 -37.22 2.40
C GLN A 309 -16.26 -38.00 2.81
N LEU A 310 -16.37 -38.90 3.80
CA LEU A 310 -15.32 -39.88 4.14
C LEU A 310 -15.29 -41.12 3.22
N GLU A 311 -16.08 -41.15 2.15
CA GLU A 311 -16.32 -42.34 1.30
C GLU A 311 -15.06 -42.95 0.66
N ASN A 312 -14.02 -42.13 0.48
CA ASN A 312 -12.74 -42.50 -0.13
C ASN A 312 -11.66 -42.93 0.89
N ILE A 313 -12.00 -43.08 2.16
CA ILE A 313 -11.07 -43.50 3.21
C ILE A 313 -11.07 -45.03 3.32
N HIS A 314 -9.88 -45.63 3.42
CA HIS A 314 -9.71 -47.07 3.60
C HIS A 314 -10.12 -47.52 5.00
N ASP A 315 -10.66 -48.74 5.14
CA ASP A 315 -11.19 -49.31 6.39
C ASP A 315 -10.22 -49.18 7.58
N ASN A 316 -8.94 -49.50 7.39
CA ASN A 316 -7.92 -49.39 8.45
C ASN A 316 -7.75 -47.97 9.00
N GLN A 317 -7.98 -46.95 8.16
CA GLN A 317 -7.84 -45.54 8.55
C GLN A 317 -9.04 -45.08 9.37
N ILE A 318 -10.22 -45.66 9.14
CA ILE A 318 -11.43 -45.35 9.90
C ILE A 318 -11.29 -45.84 11.35
N ASN A 319 -10.71 -47.01 11.57
CA ASN A 319 -10.40 -47.51 12.91
C ASN A 319 -9.47 -46.56 13.68
N THR A 320 -8.37 -46.15 13.05
CA THR A 320 -7.43 -45.20 13.65
C THR A 320 -8.08 -43.85 13.95
N ILE A 321 -8.93 -43.34 13.05
CA ILE A 321 -9.67 -42.08 13.27
C ILE A 321 -10.58 -42.21 14.50
N VAL A 322 -11.31 -43.31 14.65
CA VAL A 322 -12.21 -43.53 15.79
C VAL A 322 -11.43 -43.65 17.10
N GLU A 323 -10.30 -44.38 17.10
CA GLU A 323 -9.43 -44.48 18.27
C GLU A 323 -8.87 -43.12 18.69
N VAL A 324 -8.36 -42.35 17.73
CA VAL A 324 -7.81 -41.00 17.98
C VAL A 324 -8.92 -40.06 18.45
N ALA A 325 -10.08 -40.05 17.80
CA ALA A 325 -11.21 -39.19 18.17
C ALA A 325 -11.70 -39.47 19.60
N ASN A 326 -11.75 -40.73 20.02
CA ASN A 326 -12.15 -41.11 21.38
C ASN A 326 -11.16 -40.69 22.47
N GLN A 327 -9.92 -40.35 22.11
CA GLN A 327 -8.90 -39.84 23.03
C GLN A 327 -8.91 -38.31 23.13
N LEU A 328 -9.61 -37.62 22.22
CA LEU A 328 -9.70 -36.17 22.21
C LEU A 328 -10.76 -35.69 23.19
N ASN A 329 -10.49 -34.54 23.81
CA ASN A 329 -11.48 -33.78 24.55
C ASN A 329 -12.40 -33.02 23.58
N GLY A 330 -13.17 -33.75 22.75
CA GLY A 330 -14.05 -33.16 21.75
C GLY A 330 -14.87 -34.18 20.99
N GLN A 331 -15.71 -33.71 20.06
CA GLN A 331 -16.59 -34.55 19.26
C GLN A 331 -16.16 -34.55 17.80
N TYR A 332 -16.05 -35.74 17.20
CA TYR A 332 -15.83 -35.88 15.77
C TYR A 332 -17.13 -36.33 15.10
N ILE A 333 -17.69 -35.46 14.25
CA ILE A 333 -19.01 -35.65 13.63
C ILE A 333 -18.80 -35.90 12.14
N VAL A 334 -19.14 -37.11 11.68
CA VAL A 334 -18.96 -37.48 10.28
C VAL A 334 -20.09 -38.37 9.77
N PRO A 335 -20.59 -38.13 8.54
CA PRO A 335 -21.46 -39.06 7.86
C PRO A 335 -20.63 -40.21 7.28
N ILE A 336 -21.04 -41.45 7.58
CA ILE A 336 -20.38 -42.66 7.08
C ILE A 336 -21.42 -43.69 6.62
N LEU A 337 -21.17 -44.31 5.47
CA LEU A 337 -21.99 -45.41 4.97
C LEU A 337 -21.72 -46.68 5.79
N ARG A 338 -22.77 -47.47 6.06
CA ARG A 338 -22.68 -48.63 6.95
C ARG A 338 -21.67 -49.69 6.46
N ASP A 339 -21.55 -49.86 5.15
CA ASP A 339 -20.62 -50.78 4.48
C ASP A 339 -19.15 -50.34 4.60
N LYS A 340 -18.90 -49.06 4.88
CA LYS A 340 -17.56 -48.50 5.14
C LYS A 340 -17.13 -48.57 6.59
N VAL A 341 -18.05 -48.86 7.52
CA VAL A 341 -17.67 -49.00 8.92
C VAL A 341 -17.01 -50.37 9.13
N PRO A 342 -15.75 -50.42 9.57
CA PRO A 342 -15.04 -51.67 9.83
C PRO A 342 -15.81 -52.59 10.80
N SER A 343 -15.69 -53.90 10.60
CA SER A 343 -16.47 -54.90 11.35
C SER A 343 -16.08 -55.02 12.83
N ASP A 344 -14.90 -54.52 13.18
CA ASP A 344 -14.36 -54.42 14.54
C ASP A 344 -14.92 -53.23 15.34
N ILE A 345 -15.59 -52.27 14.68
CA ILE A 345 -16.30 -51.19 15.36
C ILE A 345 -17.73 -51.63 15.71
N ASP A 346 -17.98 -51.81 17.01
CA ASP A 346 -19.33 -52.07 17.52
C ASP A 346 -20.16 -50.78 17.59
N ILE A 347 -20.82 -50.45 16.47
CA ILE A 347 -21.66 -49.24 16.33
C ILE A 347 -22.73 -49.14 17.42
N ARG A 348 -23.25 -50.27 17.91
CA ARG A 348 -24.32 -50.28 18.94
C ARG A 348 -23.91 -49.57 20.21
N LYS A 349 -22.61 -49.51 20.53
CA LYS A 349 -22.09 -48.76 21.69
C LYS A 349 -22.16 -47.25 21.51
N TYR A 350 -22.22 -46.78 20.27
CA TYR A 350 -22.21 -45.38 19.88
C TYR A 350 -23.55 -44.92 19.27
N GLU A 351 -24.54 -45.82 19.22
CA GLU A 351 -25.86 -45.57 18.65
C GLU A 351 -26.70 -44.75 19.63
N VAL A 352 -26.96 -43.49 19.29
CA VAL A 352 -27.84 -42.60 20.06
C VAL A 352 -29.28 -42.64 19.52
N VAL A 353 -29.41 -42.68 18.19
CA VAL A 353 -30.69 -42.75 17.47
C VAL A 353 -30.49 -43.60 16.23
N SER A 354 -31.44 -44.50 15.95
CA SER A 354 -31.52 -45.25 14.70
C SER A 354 -32.83 -44.93 14.00
N LEU A 355 -32.73 -44.65 12.70
CA LEU A 355 -33.85 -44.24 11.87
C LEU A 355 -34.11 -45.30 10.80
N SER A 356 -35.38 -45.50 10.49
CA SER A 356 -35.81 -46.43 9.45
C SER A 356 -36.91 -45.81 8.59
N GLN A 357 -37.29 -46.48 7.50
CA GLN A 357 -38.44 -46.06 6.69
C GLN A 357 -39.74 -45.97 7.52
N THR A 358 -39.85 -46.78 8.57
CA THR A 358 -41.00 -46.84 9.46
C THR A 358 -40.85 -45.99 10.72
N ASP A 359 -39.65 -45.50 11.03
CA ASP A 359 -39.34 -44.68 12.22
C ASP A 359 -38.35 -43.58 11.84
N LYS A 360 -38.89 -42.50 11.26
CA LYS A 360 -38.13 -41.33 10.80
C LYS A 360 -37.96 -40.33 11.93
N LEU A 361 -36.92 -39.48 11.83
CA LEU A 361 -36.57 -38.48 12.86
C LEU A 361 -37.76 -37.59 13.27
N PHE A 362 -38.57 -37.15 12.31
CA PHE A 362 -39.75 -36.31 12.55
C PHE A 362 -41.07 -37.09 12.61
N ARG A 363 -41.05 -38.42 12.39
CA ARG A 363 -42.24 -39.28 12.31
C ARG A 363 -43.32 -38.79 11.33
N ILE A 364 -42.91 -38.16 10.23
CA ILE A 364 -43.76 -37.67 9.13
C ILE A 364 -43.67 -38.57 7.90
#